data_AF-A0A5C6RTT8-F1
#
_entry.id   AF-A0A5C6RTT8-F1
#
_cell.length_a   1.000
_cell.length_b   1.000
_cell.length_c   1.000
_cell.angle_alpha   90.00
_cell.angle_beta   90.00
_cell.angle_gamma   90.00
#
_symmetry.space_group_name_H-M   'P 1'
#
loop_
_entity.id
_entity.type
_entity.pdbx_description
1 polymer ?
#
loop_
_entity_poly.entity_id
_entity_poly.type
_entity_poly.pdbx_seq_one_letter_code
_entity_poly.pdbx_strand_id
1 'polypeptide(L)'
;MKKNALLVVVFAMLFACSSSEENNNVEENLQESSALKKEEVKKDYDYFIKRISEDADWMLQVEKQAVELGISTEESLSKNAKFMAKQNGFEEIVPSELEKQIDKIKNNPEWFSQVEKQALERGISLDSMLVRSARYVINNKSN
;
A
#
# COMPACT_ATOMS: atom_id res chain seq x y z
N MET A 1 -6.42 47.08 -2.33
CA MET A 1 -7.21 45.85 -2.09
C MET A 1 -7.97 45.54 -3.37
N LYS A 2 -7.77 44.36 -3.95
CA LYS A 2 -8.22 44.03 -5.32
C LYS A 2 -9.59 43.33 -5.29
N LYS A 3 -10.55 43.96 -5.98
CA LYS A 3 -11.50 43.42 -6.98
C LYS A 3 -12.66 42.49 -6.54
N ASN A 4 -13.87 43.04 -6.79
CA ASN A 4 -15.02 42.47 -7.53
C ASN A 4 -15.79 41.31 -6.86
N ALA A 5 -17.00 41.47 -6.32
CA ALA A 5 -18.32 41.81 -6.93
C ALA A 5 -19.01 40.63 -7.65
N LEU A 6 -20.36 40.60 -7.55
CA LEU A 6 -21.39 39.68 -8.08
C LEU A 6 -21.72 38.46 -7.19
N LEU A 7 -22.98 38.05 -6.99
CA LEU A 7 -24.31 38.56 -7.33
C LEU A 7 -25.31 37.75 -6.48
N VAL A 8 -26.32 38.41 -5.93
CA VAL A 8 -27.52 37.84 -5.29
C VAL A 8 -28.41 37.19 -6.36
N VAL A 9 -29.14 36.11 -6.07
CA VAL A 9 -30.60 35.97 -6.27
C VAL A 9 -31.10 34.65 -5.67
N VAL A 10 -32.06 34.83 -4.76
CA VAL A 10 -32.93 33.85 -4.13
C VAL A 10 -33.92 33.28 -5.15
N PHE A 11 -34.14 31.96 -5.16
CA PHE A 11 -35.37 31.40 -5.70
C PHE A 11 -35.97 30.40 -4.71
N ALA A 12 -36.93 30.89 -3.93
CA ALA A 12 -37.85 30.07 -3.19
C ALA A 12 -38.95 29.59 -4.15
N MET A 13 -39.16 28.28 -4.26
CA MET A 13 -40.44 27.73 -4.71
C MET A 13 -40.95 26.77 -3.65
N LEU A 14 -41.91 27.29 -2.88
CA LEU A 14 -42.89 26.52 -2.14
C LEU A 14 -43.94 26.04 -3.13
N PHE A 15 -44.16 24.74 -3.24
CA PHE A 15 -45.43 24.18 -3.70
C PHE A 15 -46.03 23.35 -2.58
N ALA A 16 -47.19 23.81 -2.12
CA ALA A 16 -48.02 23.16 -1.11
C ALA A 16 -48.97 22.12 -1.75
N CYS A 17 -49.39 21.18 -0.90
CA CYS A 17 -50.20 19.98 -1.09
C CYS A 17 -51.38 20.01 -2.08
N SER A 18 -51.66 18.83 -2.67
CA SER A 18 -53.01 18.34 -2.93
C SER A 18 -53.07 16.82 -2.75
N SER A 19 -54.26 16.33 -2.40
CA SER A 19 -54.59 15.11 -1.67
C SER A 19 -55.07 13.95 -2.57
N SER A 20 -54.93 12.74 -1.99
CA SER A 20 -55.74 11.51 -2.08
C SER A 20 -55.48 10.41 -3.13
N GLU A 21 -55.53 9.20 -2.56
CA GLU A 21 -55.94 7.88 -3.10
C GLU A 21 -54.85 6.89 -3.56
N GLU A 22 -54.53 6.02 -2.60
CA GLU A 22 -54.62 4.55 -2.66
C GLU A 22 -53.60 3.67 -3.42
N ASN A 23 -53.02 2.77 -2.61
CA ASN A 23 -52.63 1.38 -2.90
C ASN A 23 -51.38 1.13 -3.76
N ASN A 24 -50.28 0.71 -3.12
CA ASN A 24 -49.98 -0.72 -2.92
C ASN A 24 -48.57 -0.91 -2.33
N ASN A 25 -48.48 -1.94 -1.49
CA ASN A 25 -47.29 -2.62 -0.99
C ASN A 25 -46.01 -2.44 -1.82
N VAL A 26 -44.88 -2.20 -1.15
CA VAL A 26 -43.87 -3.23 -0.87
C VAL A 26 -42.81 -2.62 0.05
N GLU A 27 -42.76 -3.22 1.25
CA GLU A 27 -41.63 -3.36 2.18
C GLU A 27 -40.37 -2.51 1.95
N GLU A 28 -40.23 -1.57 2.87
CA GLU A 28 -39.00 -1.20 3.56
C GLU A 28 -37.97 -2.36 3.58
N ASN A 29 -36.92 -2.28 2.76
CA ASN A 29 -35.79 -3.18 2.90
C ASN A 29 -34.47 -2.57 2.43
N LEU A 30 -33.59 -2.37 3.42
CA LEU A 30 -32.13 -2.28 3.33
C LEU A 30 -31.54 -1.18 2.44
N GLN A 31 -31.61 0.05 2.94
CA GLN A 31 -30.52 1.00 2.75
C GLN A 31 -29.38 0.65 3.71
N GLU A 32 -28.81 -0.55 3.56
CA GLU A 32 -27.57 -0.94 4.22
C GLU A 32 -26.43 -0.46 3.32
N SER A 33 -26.11 0.83 3.48
CA SER A 33 -24.88 1.39 2.95
C SER A 33 -23.73 0.60 3.57
N SER A 34 -23.20 -0.35 2.81
CA SER A 34 -21.98 -1.07 3.14
C SER A 34 -20.84 -0.05 3.19
N ALA A 35 -20.63 0.50 4.38
CA ALA A 35 -19.38 1.11 4.76
C ALA A 35 -18.32 0.00 4.71
N LEU A 36 -17.80 -0.25 3.50
CA LEU A 36 -16.58 -1.02 3.30
C LEU A 36 -15.52 -0.37 4.18
N LYS A 37 -15.23 -1.02 5.31
CA LYS A 37 -14.02 -0.76 6.09
C LYS A 37 -12.89 -0.86 5.07
N LYS A 38 -12.30 0.27 4.71
CA LYS A 38 -11.03 0.28 3.97
C LYS A 38 -10.05 -0.43 4.89
N GLU A 39 -9.81 -1.71 4.67
CA GLU A 39 -8.66 -2.37 5.27
C GLU A 39 -7.45 -1.55 4.86
N GLU A 40 -6.80 -0.90 5.82
CA GLU A 40 -5.56 -0.18 5.57
C GLU A 40 -4.51 -1.22 5.18
N VAL A 41 -4.21 -1.31 3.89
CA VAL A 41 -3.16 -2.18 3.39
C VAL A 41 -1.86 -1.77 4.05
N LYS A 42 -1.35 -2.63 4.93
CA LYS A 42 -0.11 -2.44 5.65
C LYS A 42 1.03 -2.20 4.67
N LYS A 43 1.68 -1.03 4.78
CA LYS A 43 2.77 -0.63 3.89
C LYS A 43 4.02 -1.42 4.23
N ASP A 44 4.43 -2.27 3.31
CA ASP A 44 5.55 -3.17 3.47
C ASP A 44 6.88 -2.52 3.09
N TYR A 45 7.94 -3.33 3.13
CA TYR A 45 9.27 -2.89 2.78
C TYR A 45 9.40 -2.43 1.32
N ASP A 46 8.81 -3.14 0.37
CA ASP A 46 8.92 -2.80 -1.06
C ASP A 46 8.19 -1.48 -1.39
N TYR A 47 7.05 -1.22 -0.73
CA TYR A 47 6.37 0.07 -0.79
C TYR A 47 7.31 1.21 -0.42
N PHE A 48 8.05 1.10 0.69
CA PHE A 48 8.95 2.16 1.14
C PHE A 48 10.22 2.27 0.29
N ILE A 49 10.77 1.16 -0.22
CA ILE A 49 11.86 1.23 -1.21
C ILE A 49 11.44 2.10 -2.39
N LYS A 50 10.28 1.81 -2.98
CA LYS A 50 9.76 2.58 -4.11
C LYS A 50 9.52 4.04 -3.74
N ARG A 51 8.77 4.28 -2.66
CA ARG A 51 8.37 5.63 -2.22
C ARG A 51 9.57 6.52 -1.89
N ILE A 52 10.61 5.96 -1.30
CA ILE A 52 11.86 6.68 -1.01
C ILE A 52 12.61 6.92 -2.32
N SER A 53 12.77 5.90 -3.17
CA SER A 53 13.52 6.03 -4.43
C SER A 53 12.94 7.04 -5.42
N GLU A 54 11.64 7.30 -5.36
CA GLU A 54 10.93 8.27 -6.21
C GLU A 54 10.94 9.69 -5.59
N ASP A 55 11.42 9.85 -4.36
CA ASP A 55 11.48 11.13 -3.64
C ASP A 55 12.91 11.68 -3.66
N ALA A 56 13.15 12.65 -4.53
CA ALA A 56 14.50 13.17 -4.79
C ALA A 56 15.17 13.74 -3.52
N ASP A 57 14.41 14.45 -2.68
CA ASP A 57 14.94 15.06 -1.46
C ASP A 57 15.29 13.98 -0.42
N TRP A 58 14.46 12.94 -0.33
CA TRP A 58 14.76 11.82 0.56
C TRP A 58 15.93 10.98 0.05
N MET A 59 16.00 10.70 -1.25
CA MET A 59 17.13 9.96 -1.83
C MET A 59 18.46 10.67 -1.61
N LEU A 60 18.48 12.00 -1.68
CA LEU A 60 19.69 12.78 -1.37
C LEU A 60 20.15 12.55 0.09
N GLN A 61 19.21 12.43 1.03
CA GLN A 61 19.54 12.09 2.43
C GLN A 61 20.04 10.65 2.55
N VAL A 62 19.44 9.71 1.83
CA VAL A 62 19.86 8.29 1.81
C VAL A 62 21.29 8.15 1.27
N GLU A 63 21.62 8.85 0.20
CA GLU A 63 22.97 8.89 -0.39
C GLU A 63 23.98 9.49 0.58
N LYS A 64 23.63 10.61 1.23
CA LYS A 64 24.47 11.23 2.25
C LYS A 64 24.76 10.26 3.40
N GLN A 65 23.74 9.58 3.92
CA GLN A 65 23.89 8.56 4.96
C GLN A 65 24.76 7.38 4.51
N ALA A 66 24.65 6.96 3.24
CA ALA A 66 25.47 5.88 2.69
C ALA A 66 26.95 6.24 2.74
N VAL A 67 27.30 7.47 2.34
CA VAL A 67 28.67 8.00 2.40
C VAL A 67 29.16 8.12 3.84
N GLU A 68 28.36 8.67 4.74
CA GLU A 68 28.72 8.84 6.16
C GLU A 68 29.00 7.50 6.87
N LEU A 69 28.26 6.45 6.49
CA LEU A 69 28.37 5.12 7.08
C LEU A 69 29.34 4.18 6.35
N GLY A 70 29.86 4.59 5.18
CA GLY A 70 30.72 3.75 4.35
C GLY A 70 30.03 2.50 3.79
N ILE A 71 28.73 2.59 3.47
CA ILE A 71 27.91 1.50 2.89
C ILE A 71 27.40 1.90 1.50
N SER A 72 26.80 0.95 0.76
CA SER A 72 26.20 1.28 -0.54
C SER A 72 24.90 2.09 -0.40
N THR A 73 24.56 2.87 -1.42
CA THR A 73 23.26 3.58 -1.50
C THR A 73 22.09 2.61 -1.38
N GLU A 74 22.19 1.42 -1.99
CA GLU A 74 21.16 0.37 -1.90
C GLU A 74 20.99 -0.13 -0.45
N GLU A 75 22.08 -0.33 0.27
CA GLU A 75 22.03 -0.74 1.68
C GLU A 75 21.44 0.35 2.57
N SER A 76 21.80 1.62 2.34
CA SER A 76 21.23 2.77 3.06
C SER A 76 19.73 2.92 2.78
N LEU A 77 19.32 2.78 1.52
CA LEU A 77 17.92 2.77 1.08
C LEU A 77 17.14 1.64 1.77
N SER A 78 17.75 0.46 1.82
CA SER A 78 17.22 -0.71 2.52
C SER A 78 16.99 -0.46 4.01
N LYS A 79 17.95 0.17 4.70
CA LYS A 79 17.80 0.51 6.12
C LYS A 79 16.67 1.52 6.35
N ASN A 80 16.59 2.56 5.52
CA ASN A 80 15.53 3.57 5.60
C ASN A 80 14.14 2.98 5.36
N ALA A 81 13.97 2.16 4.32
CA ALA A 81 12.69 1.52 4.03
C ALA A 81 12.25 0.55 5.15
N LYS A 82 13.18 -0.21 5.75
CA LYS A 82 12.88 -1.06 6.92
C LYS A 82 12.42 -0.23 8.12
N PHE A 83 13.10 0.89 8.39
CA PHE A 83 12.70 1.80 9.46
C PHE A 83 11.28 2.31 9.25
N MET A 84 10.95 2.79 8.05
CA MET A 84 9.62 3.30 7.72
C MET A 84 8.53 2.22 7.80
N ALA A 85 8.81 1.03 7.29
CA ALA A 85 7.91 -0.11 7.39
C ALA A 85 7.58 -0.40 8.87
N LYS A 86 8.62 -0.46 9.73
CA LYS A 86 8.45 -0.66 11.17
C LYS A 86 7.61 0.44 11.83
N GLN A 87 7.79 1.71 11.47
CA GLN A 87 6.95 2.81 11.96
C GLN A 87 5.48 2.68 11.50
N ASN A 88 5.22 1.98 10.40
CA ASN A 88 3.88 1.69 9.89
C ASN A 88 3.34 0.33 10.39
N GLY A 89 3.89 -0.17 11.49
CA GLY A 89 3.47 -1.41 12.14
C GLY A 89 3.97 -2.68 11.44
N PHE A 90 4.81 -2.58 10.39
CA PHE A 90 5.40 -3.73 9.73
C PHE A 90 6.45 -4.40 10.61
N GLU A 91 6.10 -5.58 11.10
CA GLU A 91 6.98 -6.35 11.99
C GLU A 91 8.17 -6.87 11.21
N GLU A 92 9.31 -6.88 11.89
CA GLU A 92 10.52 -7.45 11.33
C GLU A 92 10.41 -8.97 11.35
N ILE A 93 10.46 -9.56 10.16
CA ILE A 93 10.46 -11.01 9.99
C ILE A 93 11.73 -11.59 10.61
N VAL A 94 11.57 -12.62 11.44
CA VAL A 94 12.70 -13.33 12.05
C VAL A 94 13.57 -13.93 10.94
N PRO A 95 14.90 -13.71 10.94
CA PRO A 95 15.79 -14.18 9.86
C PRO A 95 15.66 -15.68 9.58
N SER A 96 15.54 -16.50 10.61
CA SER A 96 15.39 -17.96 10.47
C SER A 96 14.04 -18.37 9.87
N GLU A 97 12.99 -17.57 10.05
CA GLU A 97 11.70 -17.80 9.40
C GLU A 97 11.76 -17.43 7.91
N LEU A 98 12.43 -16.32 7.60
CA LEU A 98 12.68 -15.89 6.23
C LEU A 98 13.44 -16.96 5.44
N GLU A 99 14.54 -17.47 5.99
CA GLU A 99 15.34 -18.53 5.37
C GLU A 99 14.51 -19.80 5.15
N LYS A 100 13.77 -20.27 6.16
CA LYS A 100 12.88 -21.43 6.03
C LYS A 100 11.85 -21.24 4.92
N GLN A 101 11.32 -20.04 4.76
CA GLN A 101 10.34 -19.77 3.71
C GLN A 101 10.99 -19.67 2.33
N ILE A 102 12.21 -19.13 2.22
CA ILE A 102 13.02 -19.17 0.98
C ILE A 102 13.28 -20.63 0.57
N ASP A 103 13.67 -21.49 1.51
CA ASP A 103 13.92 -22.90 1.24
C ASP A 103 12.65 -23.62 0.76
N LYS A 104 11.49 -23.30 1.33
CA LYS A 104 10.20 -23.82 0.85
C LYS A 104 9.91 -23.41 -0.59
N ILE A 105 10.25 -22.17 -0.97
CA ILE A 105 10.09 -21.68 -2.35
C ILE A 105 11.05 -22.43 -3.28
N LYS A 106 12.34 -22.52 -2.93
CA LYS A 106 13.36 -23.22 -3.72
C LYS A 106 13.04 -24.70 -3.94
N ASN A 107 12.48 -25.35 -2.92
CA ASN A 107 12.10 -26.76 -2.99
C ASN A 107 10.74 -27.02 -3.68
N ASN A 108 10.05 -25.97 -4.14
CA ASN A 108 8.85 -26.08 -4.96
C ASN A 108 9.19 -25.61 -6.40
N PRO A 109 9.45 -26.52 -7.35
CA PRO A 109 9.91 -26.16 -8.69
C PRO A 109 8.98 -25.21 -9.44
N GLU A 110 7.67 -25.39 -9.30
CA GLU A 110 6.68 -24.55 -9.97
C GLU A 110 6.73 -23.12 -9.43
N TRP A 111 6.74 -22.96 -8.10
CA TRP A 111 6.84 -21.64 -7.48
C TRP A 111 8.19 -20.98 -7.75
N PHE A 112 9.29 -21.74 -7.63
CA PHE A 112 10.62 -21.22 -7.91
C PHE A 112 10.73 -20.66 -9.33
N SER A 113 10.19 -21.38 -10.34
CA SER A 113 10.17 -20.89 -11.73
C SER A 113 9.38 -19.59 -11.90
N GLN A 114 8.27 -19.42 -11.18
CA GLN A 114 7.53 -18.16 -11.19
C GLN A 114 8.34 -17.02 -10.56
N VAL A 115 9.09 -17.28 -9.49
CA VAL A 115 9.97 -16.29 -8.85
C VAL A 115 11.11 -15.88 -9.78
N GLU A 116 11.72 -16.83 -10.51
CA GLU A 116 12.73 -16.54 -11.54
C GLU A 116 12.16 -15.63 -12.64
N LYS A 117 10.98 -15.95 -13.15
CA LYS A 117 10.29 -15.12 -14.15
C LYS A 117 10.03 -13.70 -13.62
N GLN A 118 9.54 -13.56 -12.39
CA GLN A 118 9.29 -12.25 -11.78
C GLN A 118 10.59 -11.45 -11.56
N ALA A 119 11.70 -12.11 -11.22
CA ALA A 119 12.99 -11.46 -11.08
C ALA A 119 13.45 -10.84 -12.41
N LEU A 120 13.32 -11.61 -13.50
CA LEU A 120 13.64 -11.16 -14.87
C LEU A 120 12.74 -10.01 -15.32
N GLU A 121 11.42 -10.13 -15.15
CA GLU A 121 10.45 -9.09 -15.54
C GLU A 121 10.69 -7.76 -14.81
N ARG A 122 11.21 -7.82 -13.58
CA ARG A 122 11.48 -6.66 -12.74
C ARG A 122 12.91 -6.15 -12.82
N GLY A 123 13.79 -6.85 -13.53
CA GLY A 123 15.21 -6.49 -13.64
C GLY A 123 15.96 -6.49 -12.29
N ILE A 124 15.60 -7.41 -11.38
CA ILE A 124 16.28 -7.57 -10.08
C ILE A 124 16.95 -8.95 -9.98
N SER A 125 17.84 -9.13 -9.01
CA SER A 125 18.45 -10.44 -8.75
C SER A 125 17.41 -11.46 -8.26
N LEU A 126 17.67 -12.73 -8.57
CA LEU A 126 16.85 -13.85 -8.09
C LEU A 126 16.78 -13.89 -6.56
N ASP A 127 17.91 -13.65 -5.88
CA ASP A 127 17.96 -13.59 -4.41
C ASP A 127 17.06 -12.50 -3.84
N SER A 128 17.07 -11.30 -4.44
CA SER A 128 16.16 -10.22 -4.04
C SER A 128 14.70 -10.60 -4.23
N MET A 129 14.36 -11.29 -5.33
CA MET A 129 12.98 -11.72 -5.59
C MET A 129 12.54 -12.88 -4.68
N LEU A 130 13.45 -13.79 -4.32
CA LEU A 130 13.20 -14.85 -3.33
C LEU A 130 12.88 -14.26 -1.96
N VAL A 131 13.68 -13.29 -1.53
CA VAL A 131 13.45 -12.57 -0.26
C VAL A 131 12.09 -11.88 -0.28
N ARG A 132 11.75 -11.16 -1.34
CA ARG A 132 10.43 -10.51 -1.49
C ARG A 132 9.27 -11.51 -1.42
N SER A 133 9.37 -12.60 -2.17
CA SER A 133 8.34 -13.66 -2.20
C SER A 133 8.15 -14.34 -0.85
N ALA A 134 9.26 -14.64 -0.15
CA ALA A 134 9.22 -15.23 1.17
C ALA A 134 8.57 -14.30 2.20
N ARG A 135 8.91 -13.00 2.18
CA ARG A 135 8.29 -12.02 3.06
C ARG A 135 6.78 -11.90 2.84
N TYR A 136 6.35 -11.80 1.59
CA TYR A 136 4.92 -11.73 1.24
C TYR A 136 4.12 -12.88 1.88
N VAL A 137 4.64 -14.10 1.79
CA VAL A 137 3.98 -15.29 2.35
C VAL A 137 3.91 -15.25 3.87
N ILE A 138 4.99 -14.83 4.53
CA ILE A 138 5.03 -14.73 6.00
C ILE A 138 4.01 -13.70 6.47
N ASN A 139 3.99 -12.52 5.84
CA ASN A 139 3.10 -11.43 6.25
C ASN A 139 1.61 -11.76 6.03
N ASN A 140 1.29 -12.51 4.97
CA ASN A 140 -0.09 -12.92 4.71
C ASN A 140 -0.57 -14.11 5.56
N LYS A 141 0.32 -14.77 6.31
CA LYS A 141 -0.06 -15.80 7.29
C LYS A 141 -0.38 -15.23 8.67
N SER A 142 0.17 -14.05 8.99
CA SER A 142 0.04 -13.43 10.31
C SER A 142 -1.18 -12.50 10.45
N ASN A 143 -1.96 -12.35 9.38
CA ASN A 143 -3.26 -11.65 9.36
C ASN A 143 -4.40 -12.66 9.26
#